data_AF-A0A9C6DY50-F1
#
_entry.id   AF-A0A9C6DY50-F1
#
_cell.length_a   1.000
_cell.length_b   1.000
_cell.length_c   1.000
_cell.angle_alpha   90.00
_cell.angle_beta   90.00
_cell.angle_gamma   90.00
#
_symmetry.space_group_name_H-M   'P 1'
#
loop_
_entity.id
_entity.type
_entity.pdbx_description
1 polymer ?
#
loop_
_entity_poly.entity_id
_entity_poly.type
_entity_poly.pdbx_seq_one_letter_code
_entity_poly.pdbx_strand_id
1 'polypeptide(L)'
;MAKVSEKLFKIFVYGTLKNGEFNHSLLTNANNGFARYIGEGKTVQKYPLIISTRFNIPFLLDKCGRGHNVKGEVYEVDEEMLKKLDELEEYPEYYDREIQDIRMEKKDEVEKCWLYLMRNCPDHLLQKPLLNSYHSSPEFPYKPRSERDSNINIKDEMI
;
A
#
# COMPACT_ATOMS: atom_id res chain seq x y z
N MET A 1 10.73 12.83 33.71
CA MET A 1 10.53 11.59 32.93
C MET A 1 11.05 11.88 31.53
N ALA A 2 12.07 11.16 31.07
CA ALA A 2 12.59 11.35 29.72
C ALA A 2 11.51 10.90 28.72
N LYS A 3 11.11 11.78 27.79
CA LYS A 3 10.31 11.39 26.63
C LYS A 3 11.12 10.31 25.91
N VAL A 4 10.63 9.08 25.92
CA VAL A 4 11.15 8.03 25.05
C VAL A 4 11.02 8.57 23.64
N SER A 5 12.13 8.66 22.90
CA SER A 5 12.09 8.98 21.48
C SER A 5 11.30 7.86 20.80
N GLU A 6 10.05 8.14 20.41
CA GLU A 6 9.26 7.19 19.65
C GLU A 6 9.98 6.88 18.34
N LYS A 7 10.12 5.58 18.05
CA LYS A 7 10.76 5.12 16.82
C LYS A 7 9.80 5.39 15.67
N LEU A 8 10.25 6.17 14.71
CA LEU A 8 9.48 6.49 13.52
C LEU A 8 9.91 5.63 12.34
N PHE A 9 8.95 5.28 11.51
CA PHE A 9 9.10 4.45 10.33
C PHE A 9 8.62 5.22 9.11
N LYS A 10 9.35 5.15 8.00
CA LYS A 10 8.85 5.64 6.72
C LYS A 10 8.13 4.51 6.01
N ILE A 11 6.91 4.79 5.56
CA ILE A 11 6.08 3.87 4.77
C ILE A 11 5.80 4.51 3.41
N PHE A 12 5.64 3.69 2.39
CA PHE A 12 5.21 4.10 1.07
C PHE A 12 3.86 3.47 0.75
N VAL A 13 2.87 4.30 0.45
CA VAL A 13 1.51 3.88 0.11
C VAL A 13 1.23 4.18 -1.36
N TYR A 14 0.71 3.18 -2.09
CA TYR A 14 0.42 3.29 -3.53
C TYR A 14 -1.06 3.07 -3.86
N GLY A 15 -1.85 2.55 -2.90
CA GLY A 15 -3.22 2.11 -3.10
C GLY A 15 -4.24 2.93 -2.31
N THR A 16 -5.14 2.22 -1.63
CA THR A 16 -6.30 2.78 -0.93
C THR A 16 -5.99 3.70 0.26
N LEU A 17 -4.73 3.74 0.71
CA LEU A 17 -4.26 4.61 1.80
C LEU A 17 -3.82 6.01 1.32
N LYS A 18 -3.65 6.22 0.01
CA LYS A 18 -3.26 7.52 -0.54
C LYS A 18 -4.29 8.61 -0.24
N ASN A 19 -3.86 9.86 -0.21
CA ASN A 19 -4.78 10.99 -0.04
C ASN A 19 -5.90 10.97 -1.09
N GLY A 20 -7.15 11.13 -0.63
CA GLY A 20 -8.35 11.03 -1.46
C GLY A 20 -8.91 9.62 -1.67
N GLU A 21 -8.24 8.58 -1.16
CA GLU A 21 -8.71 7.20 -1.23
C GLU A 21 -9.42 6.74 0.06
N PHE A 22 -10.19 5.65 -0.02
CA PHE A 22 -11.10 5.22 1.04
C PHE A 22 -10.42 5.01 2.41
N ASN A 23 -9.26 4.37 2.44
CA ASN A 23 -8.57 4.02 3.69
C ASN A 23 -7.68 5.16 4.21
N HIS A 24 -7.61 6.31 3.54
CA HIS A 24 -6.76 7.43 3.97
C HIS A 24 -7.06 7.89 5.40
N SER A 25 -8.32 7.76 5.83
CA SER A 25 -8.77 8.09 7.18
C SER A 25 -7.97 7.39 8.28
N LEU A 26 -7.40 6.21 8.01
CA LEU A 26 -6.56 5.48 8.96
C LEU A 26 -5.30 6.27 9.33
N LEU A 27 -4.64 6.90 8.35
CA LEU A 27 -3.43 7.71 8.56
C LEU A 27 -3.73 9.05 9.22
N THR A 28 -4.95 9.58 9.06
CA THR A 28 -5.32 10.89 9.62
C THR A 28 -5.97 10.82 11.00
N ASN A 29 -6.41 9.63 11.42
CA ASN A 29 -7.07 9.44 12.71
C ASN A 29 -6.03 9.31 13.83
N ALA A 30 -5.93 10.33 14.68
CA ALA A 30 -4.99 10.38 15.79
C ALA A 30 -5.15 9.25 16.82
N ASN A 31 -6.30 8.55 16.84
CA ASN A 31 -6.49 7.38 17.70
C ASN A 31 -5.80 6.11 17.17
N ASN A 32 -5.26 6.14 15.96
CA ASN A 32 -4.53 5.02 15.35
C ASN A 32 -3.02 5.14 15.55
N GLY A 33 -2.53 6.21 16.20
CA GLY A 33 -1.12 6.57 16.29
C GLY A 33 -0.75 7.81 15.47
N PHE A 34 0.54 8.10 15.39
CA PHE A 34 1.09 9.22 14.64
C PHE A 34 1.33 8.87 13.18
N ALA A 35 0.90 9.75 12.28
CA ALA A 35 1.35 9.77 10.89
C ALA A 35 1.60 11.20 10.42
N ARG A 36 2.65 11.38 9.62
CA ARG A 36 3.01 12.65 8.99
C ARG A 36 3.30 12.45 7.52
N TYR A 37 2.60 13.18 6.67
CA TYR A 37 2.89 13.22 5.25
C TYR A 37 4.27 13.83 4.97
N ILE A 38 5.10 13.15 4.18
CA ILE A 38 6.44 13.59 3.81
C ILE A 38 6.48 14.12 2.37
N GLY A 39 5.77 13.46 1.45
CA GLY A 39 5.71 13.86 0.05
C GLY A 39 5.35 12.72 -0.91
N GLU A 40 5.18 13.07 -2.17
CA GLU A 40 5.00 12.11 -3.26
C GLU A 40 6.34 11.50 -3.69
N GLY A 41 6.28 10.26 -4.15
CA GLY A 41 7.44 9.55 -4.67
C GLY A 41 7.04 8.41 -5.60
N LYS A 42 8.04 7.73 -6.13
CA LYS A 42 7.86 6.52 -6.93
C LYS A 42 8.89 5.46 -6.59
N THR A 43 8.51 4.20 -6.71
CA THR A 43 9.45 3.08 -6.52
C THR A 43 10.62 3.22 -7.49
N VAL A 44 11.86 3.01 -7.02
CA VAL A 44 13.05 2.97 -7.89
C VAL A 44 13.00 1.76 -8.80
N GLN A 45 12.60 0.61 -8.25
CA GLN A 45 12.36 -0.62 -8.99
C GLN A 45 10.98 -0.60 -9.65
N LYS A 46 10.82 -1.38 -10.71
CA LYS A 46 9.53 -1.57 -11.37
C LYS A 46 8.77 -2.71 -10.71
N TYR A 47 7.48 -2.51 -10.49
CA TYR A 47 6.57 -3.52 -9.99
C TYR A 47 5.27 -3.56 -10.82
N PRO A 48 4.63 -4.72 -10.96
CA PRO A 48 3.27 -4.80 -11.46
C PRO A 48 2.30 -4.35 -10.36
N LEU A 49 1.67 -3.19 -10.55
CA LEU A 49 0.50 -2.77 -9.80
C LEU A 49 -0.74 -3.11 -10.64
N ILE A 50 -1.67 -3.87 -10.08
CA ILE A 50 -2.90 -4.26 -10.77
C ILE A 50 -4.12 -3.91 -9.92
N ILE A 51 -5.28 -3.84 -10.55
CA ILE A 51 -6.58 -3.90 -9.86
C ILE A 51 -7.15 -5.29 -10.10
N SER A 52 -7.50 -6.00 -9.03
CA SER A 52 -8.07 -7.35 -9.13
C SER A 52 -9.27 -7.52 -8.22
N THR A 53 -9.91 -8.69 -8.35
CA THR A 53 -11.10 -9.15 -7.59
C THR A 53 -12.36 -8.35 -7.90
N ARG A 54 -13.52 -8.87 -7.49
CA ARG A 54 -14.80 -8.13 -7.58
C ARG A 54 -14.88 -6.87 -6.71
N PHE A 55 -13.87 -6.65 -5.87
CA PHE A 55 -13.79 -5.55 -4.92
C PHE A 55 -12.86 -4.41 -5.38
N ASN A 56 -12.29 -4.52 -6.59
CA ASN A 56 -11.39 -3.53 -7.19
C ASN A 56 -10.21 -3.14 -6.28
N ILE A 57 -9.56 -4.15 -5.69
CA ILE A 57 -8.46 -3.95 -4.75
C ILE A 57 -7.16 -3.74 -5.55
N PRO A 58 -6.35 -2.71 -5.23
CA PRO A 58 -5.02 -2.57 -5.79
C PRO A 58 -4.06 -3.57 -5.17
N PHE A 59 -3.32 -4.30 -6.00
CA PHE A 59 -2.28 -5.23 -5.59
C PHE A 59 -0.94 -4.84 -6.20
N LEU A 60 0.08 -4.70 -5.36
CA LEU A 60 1.47 -4.66 -5.82
C LEU A 60 2.08 -6.05 -5.73
N LEU A 61 2.47 -6.61 -6.86
CA LEU A 61 2.96 -7.98 -6.95
C LEU A 61 4.48 -8.02 -6.79
N ASP A 62 5.02 -8.99 -6.05
CA ASP A 62 6.46 -9.22 -5.87
C ASP A 62 7.12 -9.81 -7.13
N LYS A 63 7.08 -9.07 -8.23
CA LYS A 63 7.70 -9.43 -9.51
C LYS A 63 8.57 -8.26 -9.97
N CYS A 64 9.58 -7.96 -9.16
CA CYS A 64 10.53 -6.87 -9.38
C CYS A 64 11.10 -6.89 -10.81
N GLY A 65 11.18 -5.71 -11.43
CA GLY A 65 11.62 -5.52 -12.81
C GLY A 65 10.50 -5.57 -13.86
N ARG A 66 9.28 -5.99 -13.49
CA ARG A 66 8.10 -5.95 -14.37
C ARG A 66 7.19 -4.76 -14.05
N GLY A 67 6.33 -4.38 -15.00
CA GLY A 67 5.40 -3.26 -14.83
C GLY A 67 6.08 -1.90 -14.88
N HIS A 68 5.80 -1.05 -13.89
CA HIS A 68 6.18 0.35 -13.89
C HIS A 68 6.82 0.77 -12.58
N ASN A 69 7.47 1.94 -12.58
CA ASN A 69 7.79 2.64 -11.34
C ASN A 69 6.46 3.15 -10.76
N VAL A 70 6.06 2.59 -9.63
CA VAL A 70 4.74 2.84 -9.03
C VAL A 70 4.80 4.14 -8.24
N LYS A 71 3.85 5.03 -8.53
CA LYS A 71 3.67 6.31 -7.85
C LYS A 71 2.85 6.12 -6.58
N GLY A 72 3.20 6.91 -5.58
CA GLY A 72 2.57 6.87 -4.28
C GLY A 72 3.05 7.99 -3.38
N GLU A 73 2.79 7.82 -2.10
CA GLU A 73 3.03 8.82 -1.07
C GLU A 73 3.86 8.22 0.06
N VAL A 74 4.78 9.02 0.60
CA VAL A 74 5.59 8.65 1.76
C VAL A 74 5.02 9.31 2.99
N TYR A 75 4.82 8.50 4.03
CA TYR A 75 4.44 8.94 5.36
C TYR A 75 5.48 8.48 6.36
N GLU A 76 5.68 9.28 7.40
CA GLU A 76 6.41 8.88 8.59
C GLU A 76 5.40 8.56 9.69
N VAL A 77 5.50 7.37 10.26
CA VAL A 77 4.53 6.82 11.22
C VAL A 77 5.21 6.29 12.46
N ASP A 78 4.52 6.29 13.59
CA ASP A 78 5.00 5.59 14.79
C ASP A 78 4.70 4.08 14.74
N GLU A 79 5.10 3.37 15.78
CA GLU A 79 4.86 1.93 15.89
C GLU A 79 3.38 1.56 16.03
N GLU A 80 2.56 2.42 16.66
CA GLU A 80 1.13 2.19 16.84
C GLU A 80 0.39 2.23 15.50
N MET A 81 0.67 3.27 14.71
CA MET A 81 0.15 3.41 13.35
C MET A 81 0.64 2.29 12.44
N LEU A 82 1.92 1.90 12.54
CA LEU A 82 2.44 0.79 11.76
C LEU A 82 1.69 -0.52 12.05
N LYS A 83 1.34 -0.80 13.32
CA LYS A 83 0.51 -1.97 13.69
C LYS A 83 -0.90 -1.90 13.11
N LYS A 84 -1.51 -0.71 13.08
CA LYS A 84 -2.83 -0.52 12.43
C LYS A 84 -2.79 -0.78 10.93
N LEU A 85 -1.69 -0.42 10.29
CA LEU A 85 -1.46 -0.74 8.88
C LEU A 85 -1.21 -2.23 8.67
N ASP A 86 -0.45 -2.89 9.55
CA ASP A 86 -0.26 -4.35 9.49
C ASP A 86 -1.61 -5.09 9.61
N GLU A 87 -2.50 -4.65 10.51
CA GLU A 87 -3.87 -5.18 10.66
C GLU A 87 -4.72 -4.96 9.40
N LEU A 88 -4.64 -3.76 8.80
CA LEU A 88 -5.35 -3.46 7.55
C LEU A 88 -4.85 -4.36 6.42
N GLU A 89 -3.55 -4.54 6.28
CA GLU A 89 -2.97 -5.29 5.15
C GLU A 89 -2.93 -6.81 5.41
N GLU A 90 -3.51 -7.29 6.53
CA GLU A 90 -3.48 -8.72 6.92
C GLU A 90 -2.04 -9.27 6.90
N TYR A 91 -1.07 -8.49 7.36
CA TYR A 91 0.34 -8.89 7.44
C TYR A 91 0.56 -9.94 8.54
N PRO A 92 1.41 -10.98 8.32
CA PRO A 92 2.10 -11.35 7.08
C PRO A 92 1.31 -12.38 6.22
N GLU A 93 0.03 -12.60 6.51
CA GLU A 93 -0.75 -13.67 5.88
C GLU A 93 -1.17 -13.35 4.44
N TYR A 94 -1.45 -12.08 4.13
CA TYR A 94 -1.96 -11.66 2.83
C TYR A 94 -0.96 -10.78 2.07
N TYR A 95 -0.53 -9.68 2.69
CA TYR A 95 0.61 -8.89 2.24
C TYR A 95 1.82 -9.17 3.12
N ASP A 96 2.99 -9.16 2.51
CA ASP A 96 4.26 -9.01 3.24
C ASP A 96 4.68 -7.53 3.18
N ARG A 97 5.65 -7.14 3.99
CA ARG A 97 6.26 -5.81 3.93
C ARG A 97 7.77 -5.92 3.83
N GLU A 98 8.36 -5.10 2.97
CA GLU A 98 9.80 -4.99 2.86
C GLU A 98 10.23 -3.55 2.64
N ILE A 99 11.50 -3.26 2.94
CA ILE A 99 12.07 -1.95 2.72
C ILE A 99 12.43 -1.82 1.24
N GLN A 100 11.86 -0.82 0.58
CA GLN A 100 12.17 -0.47 -0.80
C GLN A 100 12.68 0.96 -0.92
N ASP A 101 13.46 1.17 -1.98
CA ASP A 101 13.98 2.48 -2.34
C ASP A 101 12.91 3.27 -3.12
N ILE A 102 12.54 4.44 -2.58
CA ILE A 102 11.54 5.35 -3.14
C ILE A 102 12.24 6.63 -3.55
N ARG A 103 12.11 7.00 -4.82
CA ARG A 103 12.59 8.30 -5.33
C ARG A 103 11.53 9.35 -5.06
N MET A 104 11.85 10.32 -4.21
CA MET A 104 10.96 11.44 -3.89
C MET A 104 10.78 12.33 -5.12
N GLU A 105 9.60 12.91 -5.34
CA GLU A 105 9.37 13.74 -6.54
C GLU A 105 9.92 15.17 -6.39
N LYS A 106 9.87 15.73 -5.17
CA LYS A 106 10.25 17.13 -4.90
C LYS A 106 11.68 17.32 -4.41
N LYS A 107 12.30 16.24 -3.93
CA LYS A 107 13.68 16.18 -3.47
C LYS A 107 14.32 15.13 -4.36
N ASP A 108 15.41 15.43 -5.06
CA ASP A 108 16.11 14.43 -5.88
C ASP A 108 16.89 13.45 -4.98
N GLU A 109 16.15 12.81 -4.08
CA GLU A 109 16.60 12.01 -2.96
C GLU A 109 15.88 10.66 -3.01
N VAL A 110 16.58 9.63 -2.56
CA VAL A 110 16.03 8.27 -2.43
C VAL A 110 15.88 7.96 -0.95
N GLU A 111 14.67 7.57 -0.57
CA GLU A 111 14.28 7.23 0.79
C GLU A 111 14.02 5.73 0.90
N LYS A 112 14.38 5.14 2.04
CA LYS A 112 14.06 3.76 2.37
C LYS A 112 12.72 3.71 3.09
N CYS A 113 11.73 3.07 2.48
CA CYS A 113 10.38 3.01 3.01
C CYS A 113 9.87 1.57 3.06
N TRP A 114 9.11 1.24 4.11
CA TRP A 114 8.33 0.01 4.14
C TRP A 114 7.24 0.05 3.07
N LEU A 115 7.10 -1.05 2.35
CA LEU A 115 6.17 -1.23 1.25
C LEU A 115 5.44 -2.55 1.42
N TYR A 116 4.11 -2.52 1.39
CA TYR A 116 3.28 -3.74 1.39
C TYR A 116 3.15 -4.33 -0.01
N LEU A 117 3.41 -5.63 -0.15
CA LEU A 117 3.37 -6.32 -1.44
C LEU A 117 3.01 -7.80 -1.31
N MET A 118 2.44 -8.34 -2.37
CA MET A 118 1.95 -9.72 -2.42
C MET A 118 3.04 -10.63 -2.99
N ARG A 119 3.62 -11.49 -2.15
CA ARG A 119 4.69 -12.42 -2.56
C ARG A 119 4.18 -13.56 -3.42
N ASN A 120 3.17 -14.28 -2.93
CA ASN A 120 2.64 -15.48 -3.57
C ASN A 120 1.57 -15.13 -4.60
N CYS A 121 1.98 -14.46 -5.68
CA CYS A 121 1.07 -14.05 -6.76
C CYS A 121 1.15 -15.00 -7.97
N PRO A 122 0.01 -15.56 -8.43
CA PRO A 122 -0.02 -16.34 -9.65
C PRO A 122 0.29 -15.51 -10.90
N ASP A 123 1.01 -16.09 -11.85
CA ASP A 123 1.47 -15.37 -13.05
C ASP A 123 0.31 -14.92 -13.95
N HIS A 124 -0.87 -15.54 -13.85
CA HIS A 124 -2.05 -15.12 -14.63
C HIS A 124 -2.49 -13.69 -14.28
N LEU A 125 -2.21 -13.22 -13.05
CA LEU A 125 -2.51 -11.85 -12.62
C LEU A 125 -1.72 -10.80 -13.43
N LEU A 126 -0.57 -11.19 -14.00
CA LEU A 126 0.24 -10.31 -14.86
C LEU A 126 -0.39 -10.02 -16.22
N GLN A 127 -1.47 -10.73 -16.59
CA GLN A 127 -2.23 -10.45 -17.80
C GLN A 127 -3.19 -9.26 -17.64
N LYS A 128 -3.43 -8.81 -16.40
CA LYS A 128 -4.25 -7.63 -16.12
C LYS A 128 -3.49 -6.35 -16.50
N PRO A 129 -4.20 -5.23 -16.73
CA PRO A 129 -3.55 -3.94 -16.96
C PRO A 129 -2.61 -3.58 -15.82
N LEU A 130 -1.35 -3.30 -16.16
CA LEU A 130 -0.33 -2.87 -15.20
C LEU A 130 -0.37 -1.35 -15.08
N LEU A 131 -0.63 -0.87 -13.88
CA LEU A 131 -0.77 0.55 -13.57
C LEU A 131 0.55 1.11 -13.06
N ASN A 132 0.75 2.42 -13.25
CA ASN A 132 1.82 3.16 -12.59
C ASN A 132 1.30 3.97 -11.38
N SER A 133 -0.01 4.15 -11.25
CA SER A 133 -0.68 4.79 -10.13
C SER A 133 -2.10 4.25 -10.04
N TYR A 134 -2.54 3.93 -8.82
CA TYR A 134 -3.92 3.55 -8.56
C TYR A 134 -4.77 4.78 -8.23
N HIS A 135 -6.01 4.81 -8.71
CA HIS A 135 -7.07 5.67 -8.17
C HIS A 135 -8.40 4.92 -8.23
N SER A 136 -9.23 5.01 -7.19
CA SER A 136 -10.60 4.49 -7.26
C SER A 136 -11.43 5.31 -8.25
N SER A 137 -12.27 4.66 -9.06
CA SER A 137 -13.14 5.34 -10.04
C SER A 137 -14.61 5.09 -9.72
N PRO A 138 -15.54 5.98 -10.11
CA PRO A 138 -16.98 5.73 -9.97
C PRO A 138 -17.47 4.51 -10.75
N GLU A 139 -16.81 4.18 -11.87
CA GLU A 139 -17.14 3.02 -12.71
C GLU A 139 -16.68 1.70 -12.07
N PHE A 140 -15.55 1.73 -11.35
CA PHE A 140 -14.95 0.60 -10.66
C PHE A 140 -14.55 0.99 -9.23
N PRO A 141 -15.53 1.22 -8.33
CA PRO A 141 -15.23 1.70 -6.99
C PRO A 141 -14.57 0.60 -6.17
N TYR A 142 -13.58 0.99 -5.36
CA TYR A 142 -13.06 0.12 -4.31
C TYR A 142 -14.17 -0.23 -3.31
N LYS A 143 -14.29 -1.53 -2.99
CA LYS A 143 -15.24 -2.01 -1.98
C LYS A 143 -14.52 -2.31 -0.67
N PRO A 144 -14.79 -1.59 0.42
CA PRO A 144 -14.12 -1.81 1.70
C PRO A 144 -14.55 -3.13 2.34
N ARG A 145 -13.71 -3.67 3.24
CA ARG A 145 -13.96 -4.95 3.92
C ARG A 145 -15.34 -5.02 4.61
N SER A 146 -15.79 -3.92 5.21
CA SER A 146 -17.08 -3.81 5.89
C SER A 146 -18.30 -4.05 4.98
N GLU A 147 -18.13 -3.90 3.66
CA GLU A 147 -19.18 -4.09 2.66
C GLU A 147 -19.04 -5.41 1.89
N ARG A 148 -18.04 -6.24 2.22
CA ARG A 148 -17.82 -7.53 1.56
C ARG A 148 -18.64 -8.61 2.25
N ASP A 149 -19.16 -9.54 1.45
CA ASP A 149 -19.80 -10.75 1.97
C ASP A 149 -18.75 -11.60 2.71
N SER A 150 -19.01 -11.93 3.97
CA SER A 150 -18.09 -12.69 4.82
C SER A 150 -17.84 -14.12 4.32
N ASN A 151 -18.66 -14.62 3.39
CA ASN A 151 -18.47 -15.93 2.77
C ASN A 151 -17.50 -15.90 1.57
N ILE A 152 -17.08 -14.71 1.11
CA ILE A 152 -16.16 -14.59 -0.03
C ILE A 152 -14.73 -14.53 0.48
N ASN A 153 -13.98 -15.60 0.24
CA ASN A 153 -12.53 -15.60 0.46
C ASN A 153 -11.84 -15.00 -0.77
N ILE A 154 -11.18 -13.86 -0.57
CA ILE A 154 -10.48 -13.14 -1.65
C ILE A 154 -9.35 -14.00 -2.22
N LYS A 155 -8.74 -14.88 -1.40
CA LYS A 155 -7.70 -15.80 -1.85
C LYS A 155 -8.20 -16.70 -2.98
N ASP A 156 -9.48 -17.10 -2.95
CA ASP A 156 -10.07 -17.97 -3.98
C ASP A 156 -10.23 -17.25 -5.34
N GLU A 157 -10.31 -15.91 -5.35
CA GLU A 157 -10.32 -15.11 -6.59
C GLU A 157 -8.93 -14.82 -7.14
N MET A 158 -7.88 -15.14 -6.38
CA MET A 158 -6.48 -14.89 -6.77
C MET A 158 -5.71 -16.15 -7.14
N ILE A 159 -6.28 -17.35 -6.95
CA ILE A 159 -5.71 -18.67 -7.32
C ILE A 159 -5.89 -18.94 -8.82
#